data_AF-A0A5C4VDX8-F1
#
_entry.id   AF-A0A5C4VDX8-F1
#
_cell.length_a   1.000
_cell.length_b   1.000
_cell.length_c   1.000
_cell.angle_alpha   90.00
_cell.angle_beta   90.00
_cell.angle_gamma   90.00
#
_symmetry.space_group_name_H-M   'P 1'
#
loop_
_entity.id
_entity.type
_entity.pdbx_description
1 polymer ?
#
loop_
_entity_poly.entity_id
_entity_poly.type
_entity_poly.pdbx_seq_one_letter_code
_entity_poly.pdbx_strand_id
1 'polypeptide(L)' 'MLEHLKSQESFTLTPLAFLKVVQLELGISFVRTRHLLEFFDPEMEPLADSTVIEGYWKGLLRGTWP' A
#
# COMPACT_ATOMS: atom_id res chain seq x y z
N MET A 1 -3.19 7.69 7.66
CA MET A 1 -4.04 6.79 6.86
C MET A 1 -3.84 5.34 7.28
N LEU A 2 -2.62 4.77 7.16
CA LEU A 2 -2.33 3.41 7.65
C LEU A 2 -2.53 3.28 9.18
N GLU A 3 -2.06 4.25 9.95
CA GLU A 3 -2.29 4.35 11.41
C GLU A 3 -3.79 4.40 11.79
N HIS A 4 -4.62 5.06 10.98
CA HIS A 4 -6.06 5.19 11.22
C HIS A 4 -6.82 3.90 10.88
N LEU A 5 -6.34 3.16 9.89
CA LEU A 5 -6.85 1.83 9.56
C LEU A 5 -6.42 0.80 10.61
N LYS A 6 -5.18 0.88 11.12
CA LYS A 6 -4.69 0.04 12.22
C LYS A 6 -5.42 0.27 13.55
N SER A 7 -6.08 1.43 13.76
CA SER A 7 -6.79 1.73 15.01
C SER A 7 -8.20 1.15 15.11
N GLN A 8 -8.68 0.45 14.09
CA GLN A 8 -9.94 -0.30 14.16
C GLN A 8 -9.63 -1.71 14.69
N GLU A 9 -10.15 -2.08 15.86
CA GLU A 9 -9.81 -3.33 16.59
C GLU A 9 -9.96 -4.63 15.78
N SER A 10 -10.64 -4.60 14.64
CA SER A 10 -10.85 -5.76 13.75
C SER A 10 -10.11 -5.67 12.41
N PHE A 11 -9.37 -4.59 12.16
CA PHE A 11 -8.73 -4.36 10.87
C PHE A 11 -7.31 -4.88 10.87
N THR A 12 -7.15 -6.14 10.46
CA THR A 12 -5.87 -6.64 10.01
C THR A 12 -5.59 -6.06 8.62
N LEU A 13 -4.58 -5.20 8.52
CA LEU A 13 -4.08 -4.74 7.23
C LEU A 13 -3.46 -5.94 6.53
N THR A 14 -4.24 -6.58 5.66
CA THR A 14 -3.75 -7.65 4.79
C THR A 14 -3.34 -7.05 3.43
N PRO A 15 -2.46 -7.71 2.66
CA PRO A 15 -2.12 -7.27 1.31
C PRO A 15 -3.35 -7.05 0.44
N LEU A 16 -4.34 -7.95 0.54
CA LEU A 16 -5.58 -7.84 -0.24
C LEU A 16 -6.44 -6.65 0.21
N ALA A 17 -6.58 -6.43 1.51
CA ALA A 17 -7.32 -5.28 2.04
C ALA A 17 -6.67 -3.95 1.61
N PHE A 18 -5.34 -3.88 1.62
CA PHE A 18 -4.59 -2.72 1.13
C PHE A 18 -4.88 -2.45 -0.34
N LEU A 19 -4.74 -3.45 -1.23
CA LEU A 19 -5.03 -3.28 -2.66
C LEU A 19 -6.46 -2.82 -2.91
N LYS A 20 -7.43 -3.40 -2.17
CA LYS A 20 -8.84 -3.05 -2.28
C LYS A 20 -9.09 -1.59 -1.89
N VAL A 21 -8.52 -1.12 -0.78
CA VAL A 21 -8.63 0.28 -0.35
C VAL A 21 -8.03 1.21 -1.39
N VAL A 22 -6.83 0.90 -1.89
CA VAL A 22 -6.17 1.75 -2.90
C VAL A 22 -7.00 1.83 -4.20
N GLN A 23 -7.61 0.74 -4.63
CA GLN A 23 -8.49 0.76 -5.80
C GLN A 23 -9.76 1.58 -5.55
N LEU A 24 -10.43 1.37 -4.42
CA LEU A 24 -11.71 2.02 -4.13
C LEU A 24 -11.55 3.51 -3.86
N GLU A 25 -10.55 3.89 -3.07
CA GLU A 25 -10.38 5.27 -2.61
C GLU A 25 -9.59 6.13 -3.59
N LEU A 26 -8.63 5.53 -4.32
CA LEU A 26 -7.71 6.27 -5.20
C LEU A 26 -7.90 5.94 -6.69
N GLY A 27 -8.73 4.96 -7.03
CA GLY A 27 -8.95 4.54 -8.42
C GLY A 27 -7.74 3.86 -9.07
N ILE A 28 -6.71 3.51 -8.30
CA ILE A 28 -5.47 2.93 -8.82
C ILE A 28 -5.64 1.42 -8.97
N SER A 29 -5.30 0.89 -10.15
CA SER A 29 -5.51 -0.53 -10.45
C SER A 29 -4.68 -1.45 -9.55
N PHE A 30 -5.24 -2.63 -9.26
CA PHE A 30 -4.56 -3.68 -8.50
C PHE A 30 -3.18 -4.02 -9.09
N VAL A 31 -3.05 -4.05 -10.41
CA VAL A 31 -1.81 -4.39 -11.11
C VAL A 31 -0.71 -3.39 -10.81
N ARG A 32 -1.01 -2.09 -10.76
CA ARG A 32 -0.03 -1.05 -10.43
C ARG A 32 0.32 -1.05 -8.95
N THR A 33 -0.68 -1.22 -8.09
CA THR A 33 -0.49 -1.19 -6.64
C THR A 33 0.24 -2.43 -6.11
N ARG A 34 0.11 -3.60 -6.75
CA ARG A 34 0.74 -4.85 -6.25
C ARG A 34 2.26 -4.77 -6.16
N HIS A 35 2.91 -3.96 -7.00
CA HIS A 35 4.35 -3.78 -6.96
C HIS A 35 4.82 -3.15 -5.64
N LEU A 36 3.96 -2.35 -5.00
CA LEU A 36 4.26 -1.79 -3.70
C LEU A 36 4.31 -2.88 -2.62
N LEU A 37 3.58 -3.98 -2.78
CA LEU A 37 3.57 -5.11 -1.83
C LEU A 37 4.89 -5.88 -1.80
N GLU A 38 5.73 -5.76 -2.84
CA GLU A 38 7.06 -6.40 -2.88
C GLU A 38 8.01 -5.85 -1.80
N PHE A 39 7.67 -4.67 -1.24
CA PHE A 39 8.42 -4.02 -0.15
C PHE A 39 7.85 -4.30 1.23
N PHE A 40 6.88 -5.21 1.34
CA PHE A 40 6.27 -5.62 2.60
C PHE A 40 6.32 -7.14 2.74
N ASP A 41 6.36 -7.61 3.97
CA ASP A 41 6.18 -9.02 4.28
C ASP A 41 4.67 -9.40 4.26
N PRO A 42 4.33 -10.70 4.45
CA PRO A 42 2.94 -11.13 4.49
C PRO A 42 2.09 -10.49 5.60
N GLU A 43 2.72 -9.98 6.66
CA GLU A 43 2.07 -9.30 7.79
C GLU A 43 1.99 -7.78 7.57
N MET A 44 2.36 -7.30 6.37
CA MET A 44 2.39 -5.89 5.98
C MET A 44 3.40 -5.06 6.78
N GLU A 45 4.46 -5.68 7.29
CA GLU A 45 5.62 -4.99 7.85
C GLU A 45 6.61 -4.63 6.73
N PRO A 46 7.20 -3.42 6.76
CA PRO A 46 8.08 -2.96 5.69
C PRO A 46 9.40 -3.72 5.68
N LEU A 47 9.74 -4.29 4.53
CA LEU A 47 11.03 -4.94 4.25
C LEU A 47 12.09 -3.95 3.75
N ALA A 48 11.66 -2.80 3.22
CA ALA A 48 12.53 -1.74 2.70
C ALA A 48 12.50 -0.48 3.58
N ASP A 49 13.49 0.39 3.39
CA ASP A 49 13.54 1.68 4.07
C ASP A 49 12.29 2.53 3.76
N SER A 50 11.77 3.21 4.78
CA SER A 50 10.57 4.05 4.68
C SER A 50 10.65 5.10 3.57
N THR A 51 11.82 5.67 3.30
CA THR A 51 12.02 6.68 2.23
C THR A 51 11.87 6.08 0.84
N VAL A 52 12.25 4.81 0.66
CA VAL A 52 12.09 4.07 -0.60
C VAL A 52 10.61 3.80 -0.86
N ILE A 53 9.90 3.28 0.14
CA ILE A 53 8.45 3.03 0.07
C ILE A 53 7.69 4.32 -0.22
N GLU A 54 8.05 5.43 0.42
CA GLU A 54 7.42 6.73 0.20
C GLU A 54 7.67 7.25 -1.22
N GLY A 55 8.87 7.05 -1.77
CA GLY A 55 9.21 7.39 -3.15
C GLY A 55 8.30 6.67 -4.15
N TYR A 56 8.10 5.37 -3.95
CA TYR A 56 7.23 4.54 -4.77
C TYR A 56 5.76 4.88 -4.63
N TRP A 57 5.30 5.17 -3.41
CA TRP A 57 3.95 5.67 -3.16
C TRP A 57 3.69 6.99 -3.91
N LYS A 58 4.63 7.94 -3.85
CA LYS A 58 4.54 9.21 -4.60
C LYS A 58 4.51 8.97 -6.11
N GLY A 59 5.33 8.04 -6.61
CA GLY A 59 5.31 7.65 -8.02
C GLY A 59 3.95 7.07 -8.45
N LEU A 60 3.36 6.22 -7.60
CA LEU A 60 2.06 5.59 -7.84
C LEU A 60 0.96 6.66 -7.99
N LEU A 61 0.89 7.59 -7.04
CA LEU A 61 -0.05 8.70 -7.03
C LEU A 61 0.10 9.64 -8.23
N ARG A 62 1.34 9.84 -8.72
CA ARG A 62 1.63 10.72 -9.86
C ARG A 62 1.40 10.06 -11.22
N GLY A 63 1.11 8.77 -11.27
CA GLY A 63 0.99 8.06 -12.55
C GLY A 63 2.34 7.74 -13.21
N THR A 64 3.47 8.07 -12.59
CA THR A 64 4.82 7.84 -13.12
C THR A 64 5.40 6.47 -12.75
N TRP A 65 4.67 5.74 -11.90
CA TRP A 65 4.98 4.35 -11.55
C TRP A 65 4.60 3.41 -12.71
N PRO A 66 5.48 2.46 -13.08
CA PRO A 66 5.19 1.51 -14.15
C PRO A 66 3.91 0.67 -13.90
#